data_AF-U4TWN9-F1
#
_entry.id   AF-U4TWN9-F1
#
_cell.length_a   1.000
_cell.length_b   1.000
_cell.length_c   1.000
_cell.angle_alpha   90.00
_cell.angle_beta   90.00
_cell.angle_gamma   90.00
#
_symmetry.space_group_name_H-M   'P 1'
#
loop_
_entity.id
_entity.type
_entity.pdbx_description
1 polymer ?
#
loop_
_entity_poly.entity_id
_entity_poly.type
_entity_poly.pdbx_seq_one_letter_code
_entity_poly.pdbx_strand_id
1 'polypeptide(L)'
;MKKIEKKDIVFGSEYWQRMRSLPHFNQARQIIPAMIRHGLSGDEVLSFTGLTEHEFAAMLAGDGAYTDADYQALMAQIKAHGDEPVRKND
;
A
#
# COMPACT_ATOMS: atom_id res chain seq x y z
N MET A 1 -13.83 15.84 22.93
CA MET A 1 -14.10 15.57 21.50
C MET A 1 -13.77 16.83 20.70
N LYS A 2 -12.81 16.76 19.76
CA LYS A 2 -12.45 17.90 18.89
C LYS A 2 -13.57 18.08 17.85
N LYS A 3 -14.15 19.27 17.72
CA LYS A 3 -15.15 19.55 16.68
C LYS A 3 -14.43 19.63 15.34
N ILE A 4 -14.84 18.83 14.37
CA ILE A 4 -14.34 18.89 13.00
C ILE A 4 -14.94 20.14 12.36
N GLU A 5 -14.10 21.04 11.85
CA GLU A 5 -14.56 22.27 11.21
C GLU A 5 -14.81 22.04 9.71
N LYS A 6 -15.70 22.83 9.09
CA LYS A 6 -16.00 22.71 7.64
C LYS A 6 -14.75 22.80 6.76
N LYS A 7 -13.75 23.60 7.16
CA LYS A 7 -12.46 23.72 6.48
C LYS A 7 -11.67 22.40 6.48
N ASP A 8 -11.78 21.60 7.53
CA ASP A 8 -11.13 20.29 7.65
C ASP A 8 -11.80 19.27 6.72
N ILE A 9 -13.12 19.39 6.54
CA ILE A 9 -13.91 18.55 5.62
C ILE A 9 -13.57 18.89 4.16
N VAL A 10 -13.43 20.18 3.83
CA VAL A 10 -13.02 20.64 2.49
C VAL A 10 -11.62 20.14 2.16
N PHE A 11 -10.66 20.30 3.08
CA PHE A 11 -9.29 19.78 2.91
C PHE A 11 -9.26 18.27 2.70
N GLY A 12 -10.03 17.50 3.48
CA GLY A 12 -10.17 16.07 3.28
C GLY A 12 -10.72 15.73 1.89
N SER A 13 -11.75 16.45 1.43
CA SER A 13 -12.36 16.18 0.12
C SER A 13 -11.44 16.48 -1.06
N GLU A 14 -10.68 17.58 -1.02
CA GLU A 14 -9.70 17.96 -2.05
C GLU A 14 -8.51 17.01 -2.05
N TYR A 15 -8.02 16.62 -0.87
CA TYR A 15 -6.98 15.60 -0.72
C TYR A 15 -7.42 14.27 -1.36
N TRP A 16 -8.64 13.79 -1.05
CA TRP A 16 -9.17 12.56 -1.62
C TRP A 16 -9.46 12.65 -3.13
N GLN A 17 -9.78 13.83 -3.65
CA GLN A 17 -9.90 14.04 -5.10
C GLN A 17 -8.53 13.98 -5.77
N ARG A 18 -7.52 14.63 -5.21
CA ARG A 18 -6.15 14.59 -5.70
C ARG A 18 -5.58 13.18 -5.69
N MET A 19 -5.74 12.44 -4.59
CA MET A 19 -5.31 11.05 -4.52
C MET A 19 -5.99 10.20 -5.60
N ARG A 20 -7.31 10.35 -5.80
CA ARG A 20 -8.07 9.65 -6.85
C ARG A 20 -7.62 9.96 -8.28
N SER A 21 -7.00 11.13 -8.50
CA SER A 21 -6.45 11.50 -9.81
C SER A 21 -5.07 10.92 -10.10
N LEU A 22 -4.42 10.29 -9.11
CA LEU A 22 -3.09 9.71 -9.32
C LEU A 22 -3.16 8.48 -10.23
N PRO A 23 -2.15 8.26 -11.10
CA PRO A 23 -2.19 7.25 -12.15
C PRO A 23 -2.49 5.83 -11.64
N HIS A 24 -1.91 5.44 -10.50
CA HIS A 24 -2.04 4.09 -9.94
C HIS A 24 -2.79 4.06 -8.60
N PHE A 25 -3.67 5.04 -8.35
CA PHE A 25 -4.44 5.12 -7.12
C PHE A 25 -5.19 3.82 -6.77
N ASN A 26 -5.80 3.17 -7.77
CA ASN A 26 -6.60 1.97 -7.55
C ASN A 26 -5.73 0.77 -7.14
N GLN A 27 -4.55 0.65 -7.73
CA GLN A 27 -3.56 -0.38 -7.46
C GLN A 27 -2.95 -0.17 -6.08
N ALA A 28 -2.49 1.05 -5.80
CA ALA A 28 -1.91 1.45 -4.52
C ALA A 28 -2.84 1.15 -3.33
N ARG A 29 -4.14 1.41 -3.49
CA ARG A 29 -5.16 1.13 -2.46
C ARG A 29 -5.37 -0.34 -2.13
N GLN A 30 -4.89 -1.26 -2.96
CA GLN A 30 -5.03 -2.71 -2.73
C GLN A 30 -3.88 -3.28 -1.90
N ILE A 31 -2.74 -2.58 -1.81
CA ILE A 31 -1.52 -3.06 -1.15
C ILE A 31 -1.77 -3.29 0.35
N ILE A 32 -2.20 -2.25 1.10
CA ILE A 32 -2.42 -2.36 2.55
C ILE A 32 -3.50 -3.42 2.89
N PRO A 33 -4.67 -3.47 2.23
CA PRO A 33 -5.63 -4.55 2.46
C PRO A 33 -5.06 -5.96 2.22
N ALA A 34 -4.20 -6.13 1.22
CA ALA A 34 -3.57 -7.42 0.94
C ALA A 34 -2.57 -7.79 2.05
N MET A 35 -1.73 -6.84 2.49
CA MET A 35 -0.82 -7.07 3.61
C MET A 35 -1.57 -7.48 4.87
N ILE A 36 -2.64 -6.76 5.24
CA ILE A 36 -3.47 -7.09 6.40
C ILE A 36 -4.09 -8.48 6.26
N ARG A 37 -4.62 -8.81 5.07
CA ARG A 37 -5.20 -10.13 4.80
C ARG A 37 -4.19 -11.26 5.01
N HIS A 38 -2.94 -11.02 4.66
CA HIS A 38 -1.85 -11.99 4.72
C HIS A 38 -1.02 -11.88 6.01
N GLY A 39 -1.40 -11.01 6.95
CA GLY A 39 -0.71 -10.86 8.22
C GLY A 39 0.71 -10.26 8.10
N LEU A 40 1.01 -9.55 7.02
CA LEU A 40 2.33 -8.99 6.75
C LEU A 40 2.44 -7.54 7.24
N SER A 41 3.55 -7.24 7.91
CA SER A 41 3.98 -5.89 8.24
C SER A 41 4.71 -5.21 7.08
N GLY A 42 4.89 -3.89 7.17
CA GLY A 42 5.70 -3.14 6.20
C GLY A 42 7.13 -3.64 6.14
N ASP A 43 7.75 -3.88 7.30
CA ASP A 43 9.14 -4.34 7.40
C ASP A 43 9.33 -5.72 6.75
N GLU A 44 8.37 -6.63 6.94
CA GLU A 44 8.39 -7.94 6.25
C GLU A 44 8.32 -7.76 4.73
N VAL A 45 7.42 -6.90 4.24
CA VAL A 45 7.32 -6.59 2.81
C VAL A 45 8.64 -6.02 2.27
N LEU A 46 9.24 -5.06 2.96
CA LEU A 46 10.54 -4.50 2.55
C LEU A 46 11.63 -5.58 2.53
N SER A 47 11.62 -6.49 3.50
CA SER A 47 12.63 -7.55 3.62
C SER A 47 12.64 -8.53 2.44
N PHE A 48 11.46 -8.94 1.93
CA PHE A 48 11.39 -9.91 0.83
C PHE A 48 11.32 -9.26 -0.56
N THR A 49 10.83 -8.03 -0.66
CA THR A 49 10.77 -7.30 -1.94
C THR A 49 12.10 -6.65 -2.30
N GLY A 50 12.93 -6.33 -1.31
CA GLY A 50 14.13 -5.54 -1.50
C GLY A 50 13.86 -4.06 -1.81
N LEU A 51 12.60 -3.61 -1.73
CA LEU A 51 12.25 -2.21 -1.86
C LEU A 51 12.81 -1.41 -0.69
N THR A 52 13.23 -0.18 -0.96
CA THR A 52 13.45 0.82 0.08
C THR A 52 12.12 1.33 0.63
N GLU A 53 12.15 1.92 1.83
CA GLU A 53 10.98 2.60 2.41
C GLU A 53 10.40 3.66 1.46
N HIS A 54 11.28 4.39 0.76
CA HIS A 54 10.87 5.45 -0.17
C HIS A 54 10.12 4.89 -1.38
N GLU A 55 10.65 3.83 -1.98
CA GLU A 55 10.03 3.16 -3.13
C GLU A 55 8.68 2.55 -2.73
N PHE A 56 8.63 1.90 -1.57
CA PHE A 56 7.38 1.37 -1.04
C PHE A 56 6.35 2.48 -0.76
N ALA A 57 6.78 3.61 -0.19
CA ALA A 57 5.91 4.76 0.03
C ALA A 57 5.39 5.37 -1.28
N ALA A 58 6.21 5.44 -2.33
CA ALA A 58 5.81 5.91 -3.65
C ALA A 58 4.78 4.96 -4.30
N MET A 59 4.96 3.64 -4.17
CA MET A 59 3.94 2.67 -4.57
C MET A 59 2.64 2.82 -3.78
N LEU A 60 2.71 3.07 -2.46
CA LEU A 60 1.51 3.34 -1.64
C LEU A 60 0.82 4.66 -2.01
N ALA A 61 1.57 5.64 -2.49
CA ALA A 61 1.01 6.90 -2.98
C ALA A 61 0.30 6.74 -4.32
N GLY A 62 0.71 5.78 -5.16
CA GLY A 62 0.18 5.62 -6.51
C GLY A 62 0.61 6.72 -7.48
N ASP A 63 1.74 7.39 -7.18
CA ASP A 63 2.17 8.66 -7.76
C ASP A 63 2.53 8.63 -9.26
N GLY A 64 2.64 7.44 -9.85
CA GLY A 64 2.97 7.25 -11.26
C GLY A 64 4.41 6.83 -11.52
N ALA A 65 5.26 6.70 -10.50
CA ALA A 65 6.66 6.30 -10.67
C ALA A 65 6.83 4.82 -11.08
N TYR A 66 5.82 3.99 -10.83
CA TYR A 66 5.82 2.54 -11.06
C TYR A 66 4.76 2.13 -12.06
N THR A 67 5.05 1.08 -12.81
CA THR A 67 4.14 0.52 -13.82
C THR A 67 3.12 -0.43 -13.19
N ASP A 68 2.04 -0.73 -13.92
CA ASP A 68 1.08 -1.76 -13.50
C ASP A 68 1.73 -3.13 -13.25
N ALA A 69 2.77 -3.48 -14.01
CA ALA A 69 3.51 -4.73 -13.82
C ALA A 69 4.22 -4.76 -12.46
N ASP A 70 4.76 -3.62 -12.00
CA ASP A 70 5.42 -3.52 -10.69
C ASP A 70 4.42 -3.73 -9.55
N TYR A 71 3.20 -3.17 -9.66
CA TYR A 71 2.14 -3.43 -8.70
C TYR A 71 1.71 -4.90 -8.69
N GLN A 72 1.57 -5.53 -9.85
CA GLN A 72 1.24 -6.95 -9.93
C GLN A 72 2.35 -7.83 -9.32
N ALA A 73 3.62 -7.48 -9.55
CA ALA A 73 4.76 -8.18 -8.96
C ALA A 73 4.77 -8.07 -7.43
N LEU A 74 4.55 -6.87 -6.88
CA LEU A 74 4.43 -6.67 -5.43
C LEU A 74 3.28 -7.48 -4.84
N MET A 75 2.11 -7.45 -5.47
CA MET A 75 0.93 -8.20 -5.01
C MET A 75 1.15 -9.71 -5.06
N ALA A 76 1.85 -10.22 -6.07
CA ALA A 76 2.23 -11.63 -6.16
C ALA A 76 3.17 -12.04 -5.03
N GLN A 77 4.15 -11.20 -4.69
CA GLN A 77 5.08 -11.46 -3.58
C GLN A 77 4.38 -11.42 -2.22
N ILE A 78 3.53 -10.42 -1.96
CA ILE A 78 2.69 -10.34 -0.76
C ILE A 78 1.88 -11.63 -0.57
N LYS A 79 1.25 -12.12 -1.65
CA LYS A 79 0.48 -13.36 -1.61
C LYS A 79 1.38 -14.58 -1.36
N ALA A 80 2.50 -14.69 -2.07
CA ALA A 80 3.40 -15.84 -1.97
C ALA A 80 3.97 -16.00 -0.55
N HIS A 81 4.40 -14.91 0.08
CA HIS A 81 4.92 -14.93 1.44
C HIS A 81 3.82 -15.03 2.51
N GLY A 82 2.64 -14.47 2.24
CA GLY A 82 1.48 -14.58 3.12
C GLY A 82 0.83 -15.96 3.18
N ASP A 83 0.89 -16.70 2.07
CA ASP A 83 0.36 -18.06 1.94
C ASP A 83 1.42 -19.12 2.28
N GLU A 84 2.68 -18.73 2.53
CA GLU A 84 3.72 -19.65 2.96
C GLU A 84 3.30 -20.24 4.32
N PRO A 85 3.05 -21.56 4.42
CA PRO A 85 2.66 -22.14 5.68
C PRO A 85 3.79 -21.84 6.64
N VAL A 86 3.49 -21.18 7.77
CA VAL A 86 4.42 -21.00 8.87
C VAL A 86 4.99 -22.38 9.13
N ARG A 87 6.21 -22.66 8.63
CA ARG A 87 6.97 -23.81 9.05
C ARG A 87 7.26 -23.50 10.50
N LYS A 88 6.35 -23.96 11.37
CA LYS A 88 6.61 -24.17 12.77
C LYS A 88 7.77 -25.15 12.81
N ASN A 89 8.97 -24.61 12.73
CA ASN A 89 10.11 -25.26 13.30
C ASN A 89 9.94 -25.06 14.82
N ASP A 90 9.89 -26.21 15.48
CA ASP A 90 9.87 -26.48 16.92
C ASP A 90 8.48 -26.63 17.58
#